data_AF-A0A6N8V413-F1
#
_entry.id   AF-A0A6N8V413-F1
#
_cell.length_a   1.000
_cell.length_b   1.000
_cell.length_c   1.000
_cell.angle_alpha   90.00
_cell.angle_beta   90.00
_cell.angle_gamma   90.00
#
_symmetry.space_group_name_H-M   'P 1'
#
loop_
_entity.id
_entity.type
_entity.pdbx_description
1 polymer ?
#
loop_
_entity_poly.entity_id
_entity_poly.type
_entity_poly.pdbx_seq_one_letter_code
_entity_poly.pdbx_strand_id
1 'polypeptide(L)'
;MRIPVSFLAAAPALAWACAESGPPSESAPPFHIGATIEVGAAPHGIRFSTDGDTAYVALSGDGQIAVVDLTGPAVVARWDAGDTPLDLVRLDDGWLVSQFRDSTLIRLDAVGQPLPDATHT
;
A
#
# COMPACT_ATOMS: atom_id res chain seq x y z
N MET A 1 8.74 -48.94 -57.15
CA MET A 1 8.51 -49.21 -55.71
C MET A 1 7.99 -47.93 -55.07
N ARG A 2 6.95 -48.03 -54.23
CA ARG A 2 6.22 -46.99 -53.45
C ARG A 2 6.62 -45.49 -53.63
N ILE A 3 5.68 -44.72 -54.20
CA ILE A 3 5.40 -43.27 -53.96
C ILE A 3 4.80 -43.06 -52.54
N PRO A 4 4.46 -41.83 -52.07
CA PRO A 4 4.72 -40.46 -52.57
C PRO A 4 5.55 -39.64 -51.52
N VAL A 5 5.52 -38.31 -51.25
CA VAL A 5 4.71 -37.11 -51.65
C VAL A 5 5.56 -35.83 -51.43
N SER A 6 5.17 -34.68 -52.02
CA SER A 6 5.42 -33.32 -51.49
C SER A 6 4.19 -32.42 -51.69
N PHE A 7 3.62 -31.90 -50.59
CA PHE A 7 2.52 -30.92 -50.59
C PHE A 7 2.99 -29.55 -50.06
N LEU A 8 2.26 -28.49 -50.40
CA LEU A 8 2.56 -27.10 -50.03
C LEU A 8 1.53 -26.56 -49.00
N ALA A 9 1.96 -26.32 -47.76
CA ALA A 9 1.28 -25.59 -46.68
C ALA A 9 2.21 -25.58 -45.44
N ALA A 10 2.20 -24.61 -44.51
CA ALA A 10 1.67 -23.24 -44.48
C ALA A 10 2.50 -22.44 -43.44
N ALA A 11 2.26 -21.13 -43.29
CA ALA A 11 2.99 -20.30 -42.31
C ALA A 11 2.70 -20.71 -40.85
N PRO A 12 3.65 -20.53 -39.91
CA PRO A 12 3.40 -20.78 -38.49
C PRO A 12 2.43 -19.73 -37.94
N ALA A 13 1.30 -20.19 -37.40
CA ALA A 13 0.42 -19.33 -36.61
C ALA A 13 1.12 -18.97 -35.30
N LEU A 14 1.09 -17.68 -34.94
CA LEU A 14 1.51 -17.20 -33.62
C LEU A 14 0.51 -17.66 -32.56
N ALA A 15 0.70 -18.87 -32.05
CA ALA A 15 0.00 -19.37 -30.87
C ALA A 15 0.47 -18.59 -29.64
N TRP A 16 -0.16 -17.44 -29.40
CA TRP A 16 0.01 -16.70 -28.15
C TRP A 16 -0.64 -17.53 -27.05
N ALA A 17 0.17 -18.33 -26.35
CA ALA A 17 -0.29 -19.11 -25.22
C ALA A 17 -0.64 -18.15 -24.07
N CYS A 18 -1.91 -17.74 -24.03
CA CYS A 18 -2.53 -17.35 -22.77
C CYS A 18 -2.38 -18.55 -21.84
N ALA A 19 -1.45 -18.48 -20.89
CA ALA A 19 -1.37 -19.45 -19.82
C ALA A 19 -2.70 -19.40 -19.08
N GLU A 20 -3.49 -20.46 -19.20
CA GLU A 20 -4.76 -20.57 -18.49
C GLU A 20 -4.46 -20.48 -16.99
N SER A 21 -4.83 -19.36 -16.38
CA SER A 21 -4.88 -19.24 -14.93
C SER A 21 -5.96 -20.19 -14.44
N GLY A 22 -5.58 -21.44 -14.19
CA GLY A 22 -6.46 -22.45 -13.61
C GLY A 22 -7.07 -21.92 -12.30
N PRO A 23 -8.17 -22.55 -11.84
CA PRO A 23 -8.81 -22.14 -10.59
C PRO A 23 -7.76 -22.05 -9.47
N PRO A 24 -7.81 -20.99 -8.62
CA PRO A 24 -6.81 -20.77 -7.59
C PRO A 24 -6.67 -22.02 -6.75
N SER A 25 -5.42 -22.49 -6.61
CA SER A 25 -5.12 -23.81 -6.03
C SER A 25 -5.81 -23.98 -4.68
N GLU A 26 -6.67 -25.00 -4.59
CA GLU A 26 -7.54 -25.31 -3.45
C GLU A 26 -6.76 -25.67 -2.17
N SER A 27 -5.43 -25.76 -2.27
CA SER A 27 -4.49 -26.09 -1.19
C SER A 27 -3.57 -24.94 -0.77
N ALA A 28 -3.98 -23.68 -0.96
CA ALA A 28 -3.33 -22.56 -0.29
C ALA A 28 -3.42 -22.75 1.25
N PRO A 29 -2.34 -22.55 2.02
CA PRO A 29 -2.40 -22.68 3.48
C PRO A 29 -3.35 -21.64 4.07
N PRO A 30 -4.06 -21.95 5.18
CA PRO A 30 -4.91 -20.99 5.85
C PRO A 30 -4.08 -19.78 6.30
N PHE A 31 -4.65 -18.58 6.19
CA PHE A 31 -4.01 -17.41 6.78
C PHE A 31 -4.00 -17.55 8.30
N HIS A 32 -2.88 -17.20 8.92
CA HIS A 32 -2.73 -17.17 10.37
C HIS A 32 -2.53 -15.72 10.81
N ILE A 33 -3.21 -15.33 11.89
CA ILE A 33 -2.98 -14.02 12.52
C ILE A 33 -1.60 -14.07 13.18
N GLY A 34 -0.75 -13.10 12.82
CA GLY A 34 0.62 -12.96 13.34
C GLY A 34 0.67 -12.20 14.66
N ALA A 35 1.70 -11.37 14.83
CA ALA A 35 1.82 -10.46 15.97
C ALA A 35 0.85 -9.28 15.84
N THR A 36 0.32 -8.82 16.98
CA THR A 36 -0.39 -7.53 17.11
C THR A 36 0.61 -6.46 17.52
N ILE A 37 0.47 -5.24 16.98
CA ILE A 37 1.28 -4.06 17.36
C ILE A 37 0.33 -2.99 17.93
N GLU A 38 0.60 -2.53 19.15
CA GLU A 38 -0.17 -1.46 19.81
C GLU A 38 0.25 -0.09 19.24
N VAL A 39 -0.58 0.49 18.37
CA VAL A 39 -0.26 1.74 17.65
C VAL A 39 -0.85 2.99 18.30
N GLY A 40 -2.12 2.95 18.72
CA GLY A 40 -2.88 4.09 19.24
C GLY A 40 -4.39 3.92 19.06
N ALA A 41 -5.16 4.98 19.32
CA ALA A 41 -6.62 4.97 19.27
C ALA A 41 -7.18 5.09 17.83
N ALA A 42 -8.11 4.19 17.51
CA ALA A 42 -8.82 4.12 16.23
C ALA A 42 -7.89 4.21 14.99
N PRO A 43 -7.03 3.20 14.75
CA PRO A 43 -6.26 3.12 13.51
C PRO A 43 -7.18 2.92 12.30
N HIS A 44 -6.90 3.63 11.20
CA HIS A 44 -7.60 3.49 9.92
C HIS A 44 -6.63 3.10 8.80
N GLY A 45 -6.06 4.08 8.10
CA GLY A 45 -5.19 3.91 6.95
C GLY A 45 -3.75 3.57 7.36
N ILE A 46 -3.11 2.73 6.55
CA ILE A 46 -1.70 2.34 6.70
C ILE A 46 -0.97 2.53 5.36
N ARG A 47 0.27 3.01 5.42
CA ARG A 47 1.22 2.98 4.31
C ARG A 47 2.56 2.43 4.77
N PHE A 48 3.32 1.85 3.85
CA PHE A 48 4.67 1.35 4.09
C PHE A 48 5.70 2.30 3.45
N SER A 49 6.92 2.31 3.97
CA SER A 49 8.11 2.81 3.28
C SER A 49 8.44 1.96 2.04
N THR A 50 9.27 2.48 1.15
CA THR A 50 9.64 1.81 -0.12
C THR A 50 10.49 0.55 0.09
N ASP A 51 11.26 0.49 1.19
CA ASP A 51 11.99 -0.69 1.66
C ASP A 51 11.08 -1.72 2.38
N GLY A 52 9.94 -1.28 2.92
CA GLY A 52 9.01 -2.11 3.69
C GLY A 52 9.34 -2.23 5.19
N ASP A 53 10.40 -1.60 5.68
CA ASP A 53 10.85 -1.70 7.07
C ASP A 53 10.08 -0.77 8.03
N THR A 54 9.32 0.21 7.51
CA THR A 54 8.51 1.16 8.31
C THR A 54 7.06 1.19 7.84
N ALA A 55 6.12 1.16 8.79
CA ALA A 55 4.72 1.50 8.55
C ALA A 55 4.35 2.87 9.15
N TYR A 56 3.41 3.54 8.50
CA TYR A 56 2.83 4.81 8.91
C TYR A 56 1.32 4.61 9.02
N VAL A 57 0.76 4.77 10.22
CA VAL A 57 -0.64 4.43 10.54
C VAL A 57 -1.39 5.68 11.02
N ALA A 58 -2.47 6.04 10.34
CA ALA A 58 -3.34 7.13 10.75
C ALA A 58 -4.24 6.73 11.93
N LEU A 59 -4.20 7.51 13.01
CA LEU A 59 -4.92 7.29 14.26
C LEU A 59 -6.02 8.36 14.41
N SER A 60 -7.24 8.02 14.00
CA SER A 60 -8.35 8.97 13.95
C SER A 60 -8.87 9.36 15.34
N GLY A 61 -8.52 8.59 16.38
CA GLY A 61 -8.84 8.87 17.78
C GLY A 61 -7.79 9.70 18.52
N ASP A 62 -6.53 9.69 18.06
CA ASP A 62 -5.43 10.43 18.69
C ASP A 62 -5.06 11.73 17.94
N GLY A 63 -5.50 11.90 16.69
CA GLY A 63 -5.17 13.06 15.86
C GLY A 63 -3.76 13.00 15.23
N GLN A 64 -3.22 11.79 15.09
CA GLN A 64 -1.79 11.56 14.82
C GLN A 64 -1.53 10.48 13.77
N ILE A 65 -0.33 10.48 13.18
CA ILE A 65 0.24 9.32 12.49
C ILE A 65 1.22 8.63 13.45
N ALA A 66 1.07 7.33 13.69
CA ALA A 66 2.10 6.51 14.32
C ALA A 66 3.09 6.00 13.27
N VAL A 67 4.39 6.17 13.54
CA VAL A 67 5.48 5.59 12.75
C VAL A 67 5.94 4.33 13.47
N VAL A 68 5.93 3.20 12.76
CA VAL A 68 6.16 1.86 13.29
C VAL A 68 7.35 1.22 12.59
N ASP A 69 8.40 0.89 13.34
CA ASP A 69 9.48 0.01 12.88
C ASP A 69 8.94 -1.43 12.82
N LEU A 70 9.06 -2.07 11.66
CA LEU A 70 8.56 -3.42 11.40
C LEU A 70 9.64 -4.50 11.55
N THR A 71 10.92 -4.10 11.67
CA THR A 71 12.04 -4.98 12.00
C THR A 71 12.07 -5.28 13.51
N GLY A 72 11.69 -4.29 14.33
CA GLY A 72 11.54 -4.38 15.78
C GLY A 72 10.14 -3.93 16.23
N PRO A 73 9.05 -4.64 15.87
CA PRO A 73 7.64 -4.20 15.86
C PRO A 73 7.21 -3.25 16.99
N ALA A 74 7.42 -1.94 16.79
CA ALA A 74 7.21 -0.91 17.81
C ALA A 74 6.95 0.49 17.20
N VAL A 75 6.15 1.31 17.89
CA VAL A 75 5.98 2.73 17.53
C VAL A 75 7.24 3.51 17.89
N VAL A 76 7.97 4.00 16.89
CA VAL A 76 9.23 4.74 17.04
C VAL A 76 9.05 6.26 17.00
N ALA A 77 7.96 6.75 16.40
CA ALA A 77 7.59 8.18 16.46
C ALA A 77 6.06 8.37 16.35
N ARG A 78 5.60 9.57 16.71
CA ARG A 78 4.25 10.07 16.42
C ARG A 78 4.35 11.44 15.77
N TRP A 79 3.47 11.71 14.81
CA TRP A 79 3.38 12.96 14.07
C TRP A 79 1.98 13.54 14.22
N ASP A 80 1.87 14.83 14.55
CA ASP A 80 0.58 15.51 14.66
C ASP A 80 -0.02 15.73 13.26
N ALA A 81 -1.28 15.31 13.09
CA ALA A 81 -1.95 15.26 11.78
C ALA A 81 -3.40 15.76 11.85
N GLY A 82 -3.66 16.74 12.72
CA GLY A 82 -4.97 17.36 12.92
C GLY A 82 -6.03 16.44 13.52
N ASP A 83 -7.25 16.94 13.66
CA ASP A 83 -8.26 16.38 14.58
C ASP A 83 -8.74 14.94 14.28
N THR A 84 -8.71 14.47 13.02
CA THR A 84 -9.24 13.13 12.67
C THR A 84 -8.64 12.60 11.36
N PRO A 85 -7.34 12.24 11.31
CA PRO A 85 -6.72 11.66 10.13
C PRO A 85 -7.27 10.26 9.86
N LEU A 86 -7.64 9.96 8.61
CA LEU A 86 -8.08 8.63 8.18
C LEU A 86 -7.02 7.87 7.41
N ASP A 87 -6.44 8.52 6.40
CA ASP A 87 -5.56 7.86 5.45
C ASP A 87 -4.58 8.88 4.84
N LEU A 88 -3.41 8.38 4.49
CA LEU A 88 -2.28 9.17 4.02
C LEU A 88 -1.69 8.62 2.72
N VAL A 89 -1.13 9.50 1.90
CA VAL A 89 -0.36 9.13 0.70
C VAL A 89 1.01 9.79 0.70
N ARG A 90 2.01 9.06 0.20
CA ARG A 90 3.38 9.56 0.06
C ARG A 90 3.47 10.50 -1.14
N LEU A 91 4.18 11.61 -0.95
CA LEU A 91 4.61 12.54 -1.98
C LEU A 91 6.15 12.53 -2.08
N ASP A 92 6.69 13.14 -3.13
CA ASP A 92 8.14 13.31 -3.30
C ASP A 92 8.75 14.19 -2.19
N ASP A 93 8.01 15.20 -1.72
CA ASP A 93 8.46 16.18 -0.72
C ASP A 93 7.86 15.97 0.69
N GLY A 94 7.02 14.93 0.88
CA GLY A 94 6.38 14.68 2.17
C GLY A 94 5.16 13.75 2.09
N TRP A 95 4.07 14.13 2.76
CA TRP A 95 2.84 13.36 2.81
C TRP A 95 1.61 14.26 2.65
N LEU A 96 0.51 13.66 2.20
CA LEU A 96 -0.82 14.27 2.19
C LEU A 96 -1.76 13.37 3.01
N VAL A 97 -2.41 13.95 4.02
CA VAL A 97 -3.29 13.26 4.98
C VAL A 97 -4.72 13.76 4.80
N SER A 98 -5.68 12.84 4.85
CA SER A 98 -7.11 13.12 4.71
C SER A 98 -7.83 13.15 6.05
N GLN A 99 -8.58 14.22 6.30
CA GLN A 99 -9.32 14.43 7.55
C GLN A 99 -10.77 13.96 7.40
N PHE A 100 -11.32 13.23 8.39
CA PHE A 100 -12.71 12.73 8.30
C PHE A 100 -13.76 13.80 8.61
N ARG A 101 -13.49 14.60 9.65
CA ARG A 101 -14.47 15.51 10.29
C ARG A 101 -14.30 16.96 9.87
N ASP A 102 -13.32 17.21 9.01
CA ASP A 102 -12.97 18.51 8.47
C ASP A 102 -12.94 18.43 6.93
N SER A 103 -13.03 19.58 6.25
CA SER A 103 -13.11 19.68 4.78
C SER A 103 -11.73 19.92 4.14
N THR A 104 -10.67 19.39 4.75
CA THR A 104 -9.27 19.73 4.49
C THR A 104 -8.41 18.50 4.18
N LEU A 105 -7.25 18.76 3.58
CA LEU A 105 -6.14 17.80 3.50
C LEU A 105 -4.91 18.45 4.12
N ILE A 106 -4.24 17.76 5.05
CA ILE A 106 -3.05 18.28 5.71
C ILE A 106 -1.80 17.81 4.98
N ARG A 107 -0.87 18.74 4.72
CA ARG A 107 0.46 18.41 4.20
C ARG A 107 1.45 18.28 5.35
N LEU A 108 2.15 17.15 5.41
CA LEU A 108 3.32 16.96 6.26
C LEU A 108 4.58 16.95 5.38
N ASP A 109 5.72 17.36 5.93
CA ASP A 109 7.03 17.15 5.29
C ASP A 109 7.48 15.67 5.35
N ALA A 110 8.64 15.36 4.78
CA ALA A 110 9.17 13.99 4.76
C ALA A 110 9.41 13.34 6.14
N VAL A 111 9.49 14.14 7.21
CA VAL A 111 9.68 13.69 8.61
C VAL A 111 8.45 13.97 9.49
N GLY A 112 7.30 14.26 8.88
CA GLY A 112 6.01 14.35 9.55
C GLY A 112 5.67 15.68 10.20
N GLN A 113 6.44 16.75 9.95
CA GLN A 113 6.07 18.07 10.46
C GLN A 113 4.98 18.70 9.58
N PRO A 114 3.89 19.24 10.15
CA PRO A 114 2.92 20.02 9.39
C PRO A 114 3.62 21.18 8.66
N LEU A 115 3.44 21.24 7.34
CA LEU A 115 3.95 22.36 6.56
C LEU A 115 3.13 23.62 6.88
N PRO A 116 3.78 24.79 7.05
CA PRO A 116 3.08 26.03 7.37
C PRO A 116 2.05 26.36 6.27
N ASP A 117 0.88 26.82 6.70
CA ASP A 117 -0.37 26.75 5.95
C ASP A 117 -0.26 27.09 4.46
N ALA A 118 -0.68 26.13 3.63
CA ALA A 118 -1.35 26.47 2.37
C ALA A 118 -2.79 26.90 2.73
N THR A 119 -2.94 28.09 3.32
CA THR A 119 -4.22 28.59 3.84
C THR A 119 -5.30 28.54 2.76
N HIS A 120 -6.43 27.92 3.09
CA HIS A 120 -7.63 27.96 2.26
C HIS A 120 -8.01 29.44 2.00
N THR A 121 -8.16 29.77 0.71
CA THR A 121 -8.56 31.10 0.19
C THR A 121 -9.84 30.94 -0.62
#